data_AF-A0A3P1Y4B0-F1
#
_entry.id   AF-A0A3P1Y4B0-F1
#
_cell.length_a   1.000
_cell.length_b   1.000
_cell.length_c   1.000
_cell.angle_alpha   90.00
_cell.angle_beta   90.00
_cell.angle_gamma   90.00
#
_symmetry.space_group_name_H-M   'P 1'
#
loop_
_entity.id
_entity.type
_entity.pdbx_description
1 polymer ?
#
loop_
_entity_poly.entity_id
_entity_poly.type
_entity_poly.pdbx_seq_one_letter_code
_entity_poly.pdbx_strand_id
1 'polypeptide(L)' 'MEKRVAAIRKEAWDTNDNVMLLLFGDYLGLPNPMSYYSLELIPYLAEEMLPWQRRIMNRQSIVAEKAAQYDFT' A
#
# COMPACT_ATOMS: atom_id res chain seq x y z
N MET A 1 -8.30 -16.91 17.08
CA MET A 1 -8.92 -15.60 16.78
C MET A 1 -7.89 -14.63 16.21
N GLU A 2 -6.72 -14.50 16.86
CA GLU A 2 -5.63 -13.58 16.48
C GLU A 2 -5.14 -13.72 15.03
N LYS A 3 -4.92 -14.96 14.53
CA LYS A 3 -4.49 -15.19 13.13
C LYS A 3 -5.46 -14.59 12.10
N ARG A 4 -6.78 -14.65 12.35
CA ARG A 4 -7.79 -14.10 11.43
C ARG A 4 -7.76 -12.58 11.42
N VAL A 5 -7.61 -11.95 12.59
CA VAL A 5 -7.48 -10.49 12.71
C VAL A 5 -6.21 -9.99 12.01
N ALA A 6 -5.10 -10.71 12.16
CA ALA A 6 -3.85 -10.40 11.46
C ALA A 6 -4.01 -10.49 9.93
N ALA A 7 -4.70 -11.52 9.42
CA ALA A 7 -4.99 -11.66 7.99
C ALA A 7 -5.84 -10.50 7.45
N ILE A 8 -6.92 -10.13 8.15
CA ILE A 8 -7.78 -9.01 7.78
C ILE A 8 -6.99 -7.69 7.77
N ARG A 9 -6.15 -7.46 8.78
CA ARG A 9 -5.32 -6.25 8.85
C ARG A 9 -4.33 -6.18 7.69
N LYS A 10 -3.70 -7.30 7.34
CA LYS A 10 -2.79 -7.38 6.19
C LYS A 10 -3.52 -7.06 4.88
N GLU A 11 -4.73 -7.59 4.70
CA GLU A 11 -5.56 -7.32 3.52
C GLU A 11 -5.97 -5.84 3.44
N ALA A 12 -6.31 -5.22 4.57
CA ALA A 12 -6.60 -3.80 4.64
C ALA A 12 -5.36 -2.94 4.27
N TRP A 13 -4.17 -3.33 4.73
CA TRP A 13 -2.93 -2.65 4.35
C TRP A 13 -2.59 -2.82 2.87
N ASP A 14 -2.74 -4.01 2.31
CA ASP A 14 -2.53 -4.23 0.88
C ASP A 14 -3.49 -3.39 0.02
N THR A 15 -4.74 -3.26 0.47
CA THR A 15 -5.73 -2.40 -0.20
C THR A 15 -5.33 -0.93 -0.12
N ASN A 16 -4.91 -0.46 1.05
CA ASN A 16 -4.42 0.92 1.23
C ASN A 16 -3.16 1.20 0.38
N ASP A 17 -2.22 0.25 0.34
CA ASP A 17 -0.99 0.37 -0.46
C ASP A 17 -1.32 0.55 -1.95
N ASN A 18 -2.33 -0.14 -2.46
CA ASN A 18 -2.81 0.01 -3.85
C ASN A 18 -3.44 1.39 -4.09
N VAL A 19 -4.26 1.89 -3.15
CA VAL A 19 -4.85 3.24 -3.26
C VAL A 19 -3.75 4.30 -3.28
N MET A 20 -2.79 4.21 -2.35
CA MET A 20 -1.67 5.14 -2.29
C MET A 20 -0.80 5.10 -3.55
N LEU A 21 -0.60 3.91 -4.14
CA LEU A 21 0.10 3.76 -5.41
C LEU A 21 -0.64 4.42 -6.58
N LEU A 22 -1.98 4.29 -6.64
CA LEU A 22 -2.80 4.91 -7.68
C LEU A 22 -2.84 6.45 -7.55
N LEU A 23 -2.77 6.98 -6.33
CA LEU A 23 -2.82 8.42 -6.08
C LEU A 23 -1.44 9.09 -6.20
N PHE A 24 -0.39 8.42 -5.75
CA PHE A 24 0.94 8.99 -5.56
C PHE A 24 2.08 8.16 -6.18
N GLY A 25 1.77 7.33 -7.19
CA GLY A 25 2.76 6.55 -7.93
C GLY A 25 3.87 7.40 -8.58
N ASP A 26 3.61 8.69 -8.81
CA ASP A 26 4.57 9.69 -9.28
C ASP A 26 5.82 9.78 -8.41
N TYR A 27 5.64 9.61 -7.10
CA TYR A 27 6.75 9.67 -6.15
C TYR A 27 7.70 8.47 -6.31
N LEU A 28 7.22 7.41 -6.96
CA LEU A 28 8.00 6.23 -7.34
C LEU A 28 8.48 6.30 -8.81
N GLY A 29 8.24 7.41 -9.51
CA GLY A 29 8.63 7.60 -10.91
C GLY A 29 7.63 7.06 -11.94
N LEU A 30 6.43 6.63 -11.51
CA LEU A 30 5.36 6.22 -12.42
C LEU A 30 4.53 7.44 -12.81
N PRO A 31 4.45 7.81 -14.09
CA PRO A 31 3.66 8.97 -14.50
C PRO A 31 2.17 8.73 -14.25
N ASN A 32 1.56 9.54 -13.38
CA ASN A 32 0.14 9.52 -13.08
C ASN A 32 -0.55 10.72 -13.75
N PRO A 33 -1.56 10.51 -14.60
CA PRO A 33 -2.31 11.61 -15.20
C PRO A 33 -3.15 12.38 -14.17
N MET A 34 -3.37 11.82 -12.98
CA MET A 34 -4.22 12.39 -11.93
C MET A 34 -3.45 13.10 -10.81
N SER A 35 -2.10 13.19 -10.88
CA SER A 35 -1.28 13.73 -9.79
C SER A 35 -1.74 15.11 -9.32
N TYR A 36 -2.10 15.98 -10.27
CA TYR A 36 -2.51 17.34 -9.97
C TYR A 36 -3.72 17.38 -9.02
N TYR A 37 -4.69 16.50 -9.23
CA TYR A 37 -5.90 16.42 -8.41
C TYR A 37 -5.66 15.65 -7.11
N SER A 38 -4.77 14.63 -7.11
CA SER A 38 -4.50 13.85 -5.91
C SER A 38 -3.76 14.65 -4.83
N LEU A 39 -3.09 15.76 -5.18
CA LEU A 39 -2.48 16.68 -4.21
C LEU A 39 -3.47 17.22 -3.18
N GLU A 40 -4.74 17.42 -3.56
CA GLU A 40 -5.79 17.88 -2.65
C GLU A 40 -6.08 16.88 -1.52
N LEU A 41 -5.72 15.61 -1.73
CA LEU A 41 -5.93 14.53 -0.76
C LEU A 41 -4.80 14.43 0.27
N ILE A 42 -3.65 15.08 0.03
CA ILE A 42 -2.47 14.99 0.92
C ILE A 42 -2.80 15.35 2.38
N PRO A 43 -3.55 16.43 2.69
CA PRO A 43 -3.87 16.76 4.09
C PRO A 43 -4.64 15.65 4.82
N TYR A 44 -5.42 14.86 4.10
CA TYR A 44 -6.22 13.77 4.66
C TYR A 44 -5.43 12.46 4.76
N LEU A 45 -4.35 12.32 3.99
CA LEU A 45 -3.52 11.11 3.91
C LEU A 45 -2.13 11.29 4.53
N ALA A 46 -1.82 12.47 5.06
CA ALA A 46 -0.50 12.85 5.55
C ALA A 46 0.05 11.85 6.59
N GLU A 47 -0.79 11.39 7.50
CA GLU A 47 -0.40 10.42 8.55
C GLU A 47 -0.09 9.03 7.98
N GLU A 48 -0.72 8.66 6.86
CA GLU A 48 -0.53 7.36 6.19
C GLU A 48 0.70 7.35 5.27
N MET A 49 1.20 8.51 4.84
CA MET A 49 2.30 8.59 3.86
C MET A 49 3.60 7.96 4.35
N LEU A 50 4.07 8.32 5.55
CA LEU A 50 5.33 7.78 6.10
C LEU A 50 5.26 6.27 6.38
N PRO A 51 4.20 5.75 7.04
CA PRO A 51 4.00 4.31 7.19
C PRO A 51 3.95 3.57 5.85
N TRP A 52 3.22 4.11 4.85
CA TRP A 52 3.14 3.53 3.52
C TRP A 52 4.50 3.47 2.83
N GLN A 53 5.25 4.59 2.82
CA GLN A 53 6.58 4.63 2.23
C GLN A 53 7.50 3.57 2.84
N ARG A 54 7.48 3.40 4.17
CA ARG A 54 8.27 2.37 4.85
C ARG A 54 7.84 0.95 4.45
N ARG A 55 6.53 0.68 4.31
CA ARG A 55 6.03 -0.63 3.87
C ARG A 55 6.50 -0.95 2.46
N ILE A 56 6.38 -0.02 1.52
CA ILE A 56 6.80 -0.20 0.13
C ILE A 56 8.31 -0.39 0.03
N MET A 57 9.12 0.42 0.72
CA MET A 57 10.59 0.28 0.72
C MET A 57 11.07 -1.06 1.26
N ASN A 58 10.36 -1.65 2.23
CA ASN A 58 10.72 -2.94 2.81
C ASN A 58 10.16 -4.13 2.02
N ARG A 59 9.21 -3.91 1.11
CA ARG A 59 8.54 -4.96 0.34
C ARG A 59 9.51 -5.57 -0.69
N GLN A 60 9.89 -6.83 -0.48
CA GLN A 60 10.83 -7.54 -1.37
C GLN A 60 10.15 -8.23 -2.55
N SER A 61 8.96 -8.81 -2.33
CA SER A 61 8.22 -9.53 -3.38
C SER A 61 6.74 -9.60 -3.06
N ILE A 62 5.91 -9.00 -3.92
CA ILE A 62 4.45 -9.07 -3.84
C ILE A 62 3.98 -10.52 -4.00
N VAL A 63 4.60 -11.28 -4.91
CA VAL A 63 4.24 -12.68 -5.20
C VAL A 63 4.49 -13.54 -3.97
N ALA A 64 5.64 -13.40 -3.32
CA ALA A 64 5.95 -14.17 -2.11
C ALA A 64 4.99 -13.83 -0.95
N GLU A 65 4.63 -12.56 -0.79
CA GLU A 65 3.70 -12.13 0.25
C GLU A 65 2.28 -12.64 0.04
N LYS A 66 1.82 -12.70 -1.22
CA LYS A 66 0.52 -13.30 -1.58
C LYS A 66 0.56 -14.82 -1.47
N ALA A 67 1.64 -15.47 -1.88
CA ALA A 67 1.83 -16.91 -1.69
C ALA A 67 1.71 -17.31 -0.21
N ALA A 68 2.38 -16.57 0.67
CA ALA A 68 2.31 -16.76 2.12
C ALA A 68 0.95 -16.40 2.74
N GLN A 69 0.12 -15.58 2.08
CA GLN A 69 -1.22 -15.23 2.58
C GLN A 69 -2.24 -16.36 2.34
N TYR A 70 -2.07 -17.11 1.26
CA TYR A 70 -2.99 -18.16 0.82
C TYR A 70 -2.45 -19.57 1.09
N ASP A 71 -1.43 -19.71 1.95
CA ASP A 71 -0.78 -20.97 2.31
C ASP A 71 -0.32 -21.79 1.08
N PHE A 72 0.17 -21.11 0.03
CA PHE A 72 0.71 -21.77 -1.16
C PHE A 72 2.16 -22.29 -0.96
N THR A 73 2.78 -22.04 0.20
CA THR A 73 4.16 -22.39 0.56
C THR A 73 4.18 -23.19 1.86
#